data_AF-A0A949YDG6-F1
#
_entry.id   AF-A0A949YDG6-F1
#
_cell.length_a   1.000
_cell.length_b   1.000
_cell.length_c   1.000
_cell.angle_alpha   90.00
_cell.angle_beta   90.00
_cell.angle_gamma   90.00
#
_symmetry.space_group_name_H-M   'P 1'
#
loop_
_entity.id
_entity.type
_entity.pdbx_description
1 polymer ?
#
loop_
_entity_poly.entity_id
_entity_poly.type
_entity_poly.pdbx_seq_one_letter_code
_entity_poly.pdbx_strand_id
1 'polypeptide(L)'
;NAIDCASRPYGDSAWNGKPAAIMGASPGTLGTARAQYHLRQILVFLNMFPVNQPEVMIANAAGRFDKEGNLTDETTKDHIRHLLQSLVQWTQRIGPR
;
A
#
# COMPACT_ATOMS: atom_id res chain seq x y z
N ASN A 1 -2.20 17.47 -3.87
CA ASN A 1 -1.31 16.29 -3.84
C ASN A 1 -1.83 15.25 -4.85
N ALA A 2 -1.05 14.21 -5.19
CA ALA A 2 -1.40 13.22 -6.24
C ALA A 2 -2.78 12.55 -6.03
N ILE A 3 -3.09 12.18 -4.79
CA ILE A 3 -4.39 11.61 -4.42
C ILE A 3 -5.53 12.59 -4.73
N ASP A 4 -5.38 13.86 -4.35
CA ASP A 4 -6.39 14.90 -4.58
C ASP A 4 -6.62 15.12 -6.08
N CYS A 5 -5.54 15.21 -6.85
CA CYS A 5 -5.60 15.43 -8.30
C CYS A 5 -6.39 14.32 -9.01
N ALA A 6 -6.15 13.06 -8.67
CA ALA A 6 -6.85 11.92 -9.27
C ALA A 6 -8.25 11.65 -8.66
N SER A 7 -8.61 12.32 -7.56
CA SER A 7 -9.95 12.26 -6.96
C SER A 7 -10.96 13.21 -7.62
N ARG A 8 -10.51 13.98 -8.62
CA ARG A 8 -11.24 15.08 -9.24
C ARG A 8 -11.35 14.86 -10.76
N PRO A 9 -12.39 15.41 -11.42
CA PRO A 9 -13.46 16.26 -10.86
C PRO A 9 -14.48 15.51 -10.00
N TYR A 10 -15.34 16.24 -9.28
CA TYR A 10 -16.36 15.61 -8.41
C TYR A 10 -17.29 14.72 -9.25
N GLY A 11 -17.49 13.49 -8.79
CA GLY A 11 -18.27 12.48 -9.52
C GLY A 11 -17.47 11.65 -10.51
N ASP A 12 -16.21 12.00 -10.80
CA ASP A 12 -15.34 11.30 -11.76
C ASP A 12 -13.95 11.01 -11.15
N SER A 13 -13.96 10.34 -10.00
CA SER A 13 -12.72 9.95 -9.31
C SER A 13 -12.10 8.72 -9.97
N ALA A 14 -10.84 8.81 -10.39
CA ALA A 14 -10.08 7.69 -10.97
C ALA A 14 -9.85 6.53 -9.98
N TRP A 15 -10.04 6.80 -8.70
CA TRP A 15 -9.86 5.86 -7.60
C TRP A 15 -11.06 4.93 -7.36
N ASN A 16 -12.25 5.31 -7.84
CA ASN A 16 -13.49 4.63 -7.51
C ASN A 16 -13.44 3.13 -7.85
N GLY A 17 -13.70 2.28 -6.86
CA GLY A 17 -13.75 0.84 -6.98
C GLY A 17 -12.40 0.15 -7.19
N LYS A 18 -11.27 0.87 -7.06
CA LYS A 18 -9.95 0.29 -7.32
C LYS A 18 -9.44 -0.55 -6.13
N PRO A 19 -8.90 -1.76 -6.37
CA PRO A 19 -8.12 -2.46 -5.35
C PRO A 19 -6.84 -1.69 -5.04
N ALA A 20 -6.39 -1.73 -3.78
CA ALA A 20 -5.19 -1.01 -3.35
C ALA A 20 -4.34 -1.83 -2.38
N ALA A 21 -3.02 -1.79 -2.54
CA ALA A 21 -2.09 -2.27 -1.54
C ALA A 21 -1.31 -1.07 -0.98
N ILE A 22 -1.10 -1.07 0.34
CA ILE A 22 -0.29 -0.05 1.01
C ILE A 22 0.93 -0.75 1.60
N MET A 23 2.10 -0.19 1.33
CA MET A 23 3.35 -0.58 1.98
C MET A 23 4.19 0.66 2.26
N GLY A 24 5.11 0.54 3.20
CA GLY A 24 6.00 1.66 3.54
C GLY A 24 7.14 1.22 4.44
N ALA A 25 8.17 2.06 4.48
CA ALA A 25 9.37 1.86 5.24
C ALA A 25 9.73 3.12 6.02
N SER A 26 10.21 2.94 7.26
CA SER A 26 10.59 4.02 8.15
C SER A 26 11.82 3.62 8.98
N PRO A 27 12.73 4.55 9.31
CA PRO A 27 13.82 4.28 10.24
C PRO A 27 13.33 4.07 11.69
N GLY A 28 12.09 4.47 12.02
CA GLY A 28 11.52 4.30 13.36
C GLY A 28 10.94 2.91 13.62
N THR A 29 10.74 2.60 14.91
CA THR A 29 10.26 1.29 15.39
C THR A 29 8.80 1.00 15.07
N LEU A 30 7.96 2.02 14.92
CA LEU A 30 6.55 1.87 14.52
C LEU A 30 6.38 1.64 13.01
N GLY A 31 7.47 1.62 12.24
CA GLY A 31 7.40 1.59 10.78
C GLY A 31 6.57 2.78 10.26
N THR A 32 5.65 2.49 9.34
CA THR A 32 4.74 3.47 8.73
C THR A 32 3.31 3.37 9.25
N ALA A 33 3.07 2.70 10.39
CA ALA A 33 1.72 2.35 10.86
C ALA A 33 0.75 3.54 10.89
N ARG A 34 1.13 4.65 11.53
CA ARG A 34 0.28 5.86 11.63
C ARG A 34 -0.10 6.43 10.26
N ALA A 35 0.88 6.52 9.34
CA ALA A 35 0.63 7.03 8.00
C ALA A 35 -0.28 6.08 7.20
N GLN A 36 -0.08 4.76 7.30
CA GLN A 36 -0.90 3.80 6.60
C GLN A 36 -2.34 3.75 7.13
N TYR A 37 -2.56 3.78 8.45
CA TYR A 37 -3.92 3.80 8.99
C TYR A 37 -4.68 5.08 8.63
N HIS A 38 -4.00 6.24 8.62
CA HIS A 38 -4.61 7.46 8.10
C HIS A 38 -4.92 7.35 6.59
N LEU A 39 -3.99 6.79 5.79
CA LEU A 39 -4.25 6.55 4.37
C LEU A 39 -5.44 5.61 4.14
N ARG A 40 -5.61 4.57 4.95
CA ARG A 40 -6.79 3.68 4.89
C ARG A 40 -8.10 4.44 5.09
N GLN A 41 -8.15 5.44 5.98
CA GLN A 41 -9.34 6.29 6.13
C GLN A 41 -9.64 7.08 4.84
N ILE A 42 -8.60 7.58 4.16
CA ILE A 42 -8.73 8.27 2.88
C ILE A 42 -9.23 7.31 1.79
N LEU A 43 -8.71 6.07 1.74
CA LEU A 43 -9.16 5.06 0.79
C LEU A 43 -10.66 4.74 0.93
N VAL A 44 -11.18 4.74 2.17
CA VAL A 44 -12.62 4.58 2.43
C VAL A 44 -13.42 5.70 1.78
N PHE A 45 -13.00 6.95 1.95
CA PHE A 45 -13.67 8.10 1.31
C PHE A 45 -13.64 8.02 -0.22
N LEU A 46 -12.54 7.54 -0.80
CA LEU A 46 -12.35 7.40 -2.25
C LEU A 46 -13.01 6.14 -2.84
N ASN A 47 -13.72 5.35 -2.03
CA ASN A 47 -14.31 4.06 -2.41
C ASN A 47 -13.28 3.10 -3.04
N MET A 48 -12.07 3.06 -2.46
CA MET A 48 -11.03 2.10 -2.84
C MET A 48 -11.12 0.86 -1.93
N PHE A 49 -10.66 -0.28 -2.43
CA PHE A 49 -10.72 -1.56 -1.73
C PHE A 49 -9.32 -2.01 -1.30
N PRO A 50 -8.87 -1.66 -0.08
CA PRO A 50 -7.53 -2.03 0.35
C PRO A 50 -7.39 -3.53 0.61
N VAL A 51 -6.19 -4.05 0.36
CA VAL A 51 -5.74 -5.32 0.90
C VAL A 51 -5.59 -5.16 2.41
N ASN A 52 -6.24 -6.05 3.17
CA ASN A 52 -6.21 -6.01 4.63
C ASN A 52 -5.08 -6.86 5.22
N GLN A 53 -4.64 -7.92 4.51
CA GLN A 53 -3.56 -8.79 4.94
C GLN A 53 -2.72 -9.31 3.74
N PRO A 54 -1.40 -9.45 3.91
CA PRO A 54 -0.61 -9.02 5.06
C PRO A 54 -0.46 -7.48 5.12
N GLU A 55 -0.16 -6.94 6.31
CA GLU A 55 0.26 -5.53 6.44
C GLU A 55 1.78 -5.41 6.29
N VAL A 56 2.26 -4.49 5.44
CA VAL A 56 3.69 -4.27 5.18
C VAL A 56 4.13 -2.92 5.70
N MET A 57 4.55 -2.88 6.96
CA MET A 57 5.01 -1.70 7.68
C MET A 57 6.45 -1.92 8.16
N ILE A 58 7.43 -1.55 7.34
CA ILE A 58 8.84 -1.87 7.57
C ILE A 58 9.43 -0.90 8.60
N ALA A 59 9.73 -1.42 9.79
CA ALA A 59 10.43 -0.71 10.86
C ALA A 59 11.95 -0.87 10.74
N ASN A 60 12.69 0.11 11.28
CA ASN A 60 14.16 0.15 11.27
C ASN A 60 14.73 -0.08 9.86
N ALA A 61 14.14 0.56 8.85
CA ALA A 61 14.37 0.26 7.45
C ALA A 61 15.80 0.55 6.94
N ALA A 62 16.58 1.38 7.64
CA ALA A 62 17.90 1.80 7.20
C ALA A 62 18.86 0.63 6.91
N GLY A 63 18.73 -0.48 7.67
CA GLY A 63 19.56 -1.68 7.47
C GLY A 63 19.03 -2.67 6.43
N ARG A 64 17.91 -2.37 5.75
CA ARG A 64 17.26 -3.29 4.81
C ARG A 64 17.58 -2.99 3.35
N PHE A 65 18.23 -1.86 3.09
CA PHE A 65 18.62 -1.41 1.76
C PHE A 65 20.14 -1.27 1.67
N ASP A 66 20.71 -1.53 0.49
CA ASP A 66 22.11 -1.23 0.22
C ASP A 66 22.33 0.26 -0.11
N LYS A 67 23.58 0.63 -0.42
CA LYS A 67 23.97 2.01 -0.73
C LYS A 67 23.38 2.53 -2.06
N GLU A 68 22.95 1.62 -2.94
CA GLU A 68 22.33 1.94 -4.23
C GLU A 68 20.81 2.08 -4.11
N GLY A 69 20.26 1.78 -2.93
CA GLY A 69 18.83 1.83 -2.66
C GLY A 69 18.10 0.53 -3.00
N ASN A 70 18.81 -0.57 -3.28
CA ASN A 70 18.19 -1.87 -3.51
C ASN A 70 17.79 -2.49 -2.17
N LEU A 71 16.59 -3.05 -2.11
CA LEU A 71 16.14 -3.83 -0.96
C LEU A 71 16.93 -5.16 -0.93
N THR A 72 17.67 -5.41 0.15
CA THR A 72 18.52 -6.61 0.32
C THR A 72 17.97 -7.60 1.35
N ASP A 73 17.10 -7.15 2.27
CA ASP A 73 16.47 -8.01 3.27
C ASP A 73 15.43 -8.96 2.66
N GLU A 74 15.74 -10.26 2.61
CA GLU A 74 14.86 -11.29 2.01
C GLU A 74 13.52 -11.41 2.73
N THR A 75 13.47 -11.26 4.05
CA THR A 75 12.22 -11.29 4.82
C THR A 75 11.26 -10.18 4.36
N THR A 76 11.79 -8.98 4.13
CA THR A 76 11.00 -7.85 3.59
C THR A 76 10.54 -8.13 2.18
N LYS A 77 11.40 -8.71 1.31
CA LYS A 77 11.00 -9.10 -0.04
C LYS A 77 9.86 -10.11 -0.03
N ASP A 78 9.90 -11.08 0.89
CA ASP A 78 8.86 -12.10 1.04
C ASP A 78 7.53 -11.47 1.48
N HIS A 79 7.54 -10.55 2.45
CA HIS A 79 6.34 -9.83 2.86
C HIS A 79 5.74 -8.99 1.73
N ILE A 80 6.57 -8.30 0.95
CA ILE A 80 6.13 -7.54 -0.23
C ILE A 80 5.55 -8.49 -1.28
N ARG A 81 6.18 -9.65 -1.52
CA ARG A 81 5.68 -10.66 -2.46
C ARG A 81 4.28 -11.13 -2.06
N HIS A 82 4.08 -11.46 -0.79
CA HIS A 82 2.76 -11.86 -0.28
C HIS A 82 1.72 -10.75 -0.41
N LEU A 83 2.08 -9.49 -0.12
CA LEU A 83 1.18 -8.34 -0.32
C LEU A 83 0.75 -8.21 -1.79
N LEU A 84 1.69 -8.34 -2.73
CA LEU A 84 1.40 -8.25 -4.16
C LEU A 84 0.54 -9.41 -4.64
N GLN A 85 0.79 -10.63 -4.15
CA GLN A 85 -0.06 -11.80 -4.42
C GLN A 85 -1.49 -11.57 -3.91
N SER A 86 -1.64 -11.07 -2.68
CA SER A 86 -2.95 -10.68 -2.14
C SER A 86 -3.63 -9.60 -2.98
N LEU A 87 -2.88 -8.61 -3.49
CA LEU A 87 -3.44 -7.57 -4.36
C LEU A 87 -3.95 -8.16 -5.69
N VAL A 88 -3.20 -9.07 -6.31
CA VAL A 88 -3.61 -9.75 -7.55
C VAL A 88 -4.89 -10.54 -7.31
N GLN A 89 -4.92 -11.37 -6.26
CA GLN A 89 -6.10 -12.16 -5.89
C GLN A 89 -7.30 -11.27 -5.58
N TRP A 90 -7.07 -10.16 -4.86
CA TRP A 90 -8.12 -9.22 -4.51
C TRP A 90 -8.69 -8.51 -5.74
N THR A 91 -7.82 -8.11 -6.66
CA THR A 91 -8.20 -7.52 -7.95
C THR A 91 -9.05 -8.48 -8.77
N GLN A 92 -8.67 -9.75 -8.87
CA GLN A 92 -9.45 -10.78 -9.57
C GLN A 92 -10.80 -11.04 -8.90
N ARG A 93 -10.87 -10.98 -7.57
CA ARG A 93 -12.10 -11.23 -6.81
C ARG A 93 -13.14 -10.14 -6.99
N ILE A 94 -12.73 -8.88 -7.08
CA ILE A 94 -13.63 -7.72 -7.15
C ILE A 94 -13.79 -7.17 -8.58
N GLY A 95 -12.93 -7.58 -9.51
CA GLY A 95 -13.02 -7.21 -10.91
C GLY A 95 -14.23 -7.85 -11.61
N PRO A 96 -14.70 -7.26 -12.72
CA PRO A 96 -15.72 -7.89 -13.55
C PRO A 96 -15.21 -9.24 -14.07
N ARG A 97 -16.08 -10.25 -14.02
CA ARG A 97 -15.83 -11.57 -14.61
C ARG A 97 -15.84 -11.49 -16.14
#